data_AF-A0A8R7UQI9-F1
#
_entry.id   AF-A0A8R7UQI9-F1
#
_cell.length_a   1.000
_cell.length_b   1.000
_cell.length_c   1.000
_cell.angle_alpha   90.00
_cell.angle_beta   90.00
_cell.angle_gamma   90.00
#
_symmetry.space_group_name_H-M   'P 1'
#
loop_
_entity.id
_entity.type
_entity.pdbx_description
1 polymer ?
#
loop_
_entity_poly.entity_id
_entity_poly.type
_entity_poly.pdbx_seq_one_letter_code
_entity_poly.pdbx_strand_id
1 'polypeptide(L)'
;MPFALHCTTASTSVHTHTHTLEMAMARTTTLLLIVAAALLAASCGAWEMNIGMPGTVAAVDDAVVAPLIHALRPLLGSGSHAGMACDSWRLGVEAYNVRDWKTVPASCEGYVGHYMVGDHYRRDSKVVVDQAIAYVDSLKLAGNGKEVWVFDVDETTLSNLPYYAKHGFGATPFNVTRFNAYAQEGSAPALPETKRLYNKLLSVGIKPVILTGRAEYLRASTATNLRRQGYSGWMNLLLKAPGFKGSSVAFKSGEKQKLQDAGYIIVGNIGDQWSDIIGAPDGARTFKLPDPMYYIG
;
A
#
# COMPACT_ATOMS: atom_id res chain seq x y z
N MET A 1 11.31 -42.20 -65.00
CA MET A 1 11.27 -42.00 -66.47
C MET A 1 9.88 -41.50 -66.84
N PRO A 2 9.74 -40.56 -67.79
CA PRO A 2 10.12 -39.14 -67.74
C PRO A 2 8.85 -38.27 -67.93
N PHE A 3 8.80 -36.96 -67.67
CA PHE A 3 9.34 -35.82 -68.43
C PHE A 3 9.00 -34.58 -67.58
N ALA A 4 9.95 -33.74 -67.17
CA ALA A 4 10.63 -32.67 -67.92
C ALA A 4 9.86 -31.34 -67.96
N LEU A 5 10.63 -30.32 -67.58
CA LEU A 5 10.42 -28.87 -67.57
C LEU A 5 9.63 -28.31 -68.76
N HIS A 6 8.91 -27.20 -68.51
CA HIS A 6 8.89 -26.06 -69.42
C HIS A 6 9.09 -24.75 -68.64
N CYS A 7 9.96 -23.93 -69.18
CA CYS A 7 10.39 -22.61 -68.74
C CYS A 7 9.77 -21.60 -69.71
N THR A 8 9.25 -20.46 -69.21
CA THR A 8 9.21 -19.23 -70.01
C THR A 8 9.20 -17.99 -69.13
N THR A 9 10.13 -17.10 -69.43
CA THR A 9 10.40 -15.77 -68.87
C THR A 9 9.70 -14.66 -69.66
N ALA A 10 9.22 -13.61 -68.98
CA ALA A 10 9.08 -12.22 -69.46
C ALA A 10 8.87 -11.33 -68.21
N SER A 11 9.75 -10.40 -67.80
CA SER A 11 9.93 -8.99 -68.28
C SER A 11 8.60 -8.32 -68.67
N THR A 12 8.18 -7.14 -68.20
CA THR A 12 8.88 -5.92 -67.73
C THR A 12 7.85 -4.92 -67.15
N SER A 13 8.34 -3.93 -66.38
CA SER A 13 7.77 -2.58 -66.09
C SER A 13 6.54 -2.51 -65.18
N VAL A 14 6.67 -2.09 -63.92
CA VAL A 14 6.75 -0.68 -63.46
C VAL A 14 5.64 0.20 -64.07
N HIS A 15 4.58 0.39 -63.30
CA HIS A 15 3.80 1.64 -63.31
C HIS A 15 3.61 2.12 -61.88
N THR A 16 4.29 3.22 -61.59
CA THR A 16 4.14 4.07 -60.41
C THR A 16 2.75 4.70 -60.40
N HIS A 17 1.95 4.45 -59.36
CA HIS A 17 0.82 5.29 -59.02
C HIS A 17 1.19 6.22 -57.87
N THR A 18 1.58 7.44 -58.25
CA THR A 18 1.51 8.64 -57.44
C THR A 18 0.05 8.98 -57.16
N HIS A 19 -0.34 9.03 -55.89
CA HIS A 19 -1.46 9.84 -55.44
C HIS A 19 -1.03 10.68 -54.24
N THR A 20 -0.53 11.86 -54.56
CA THR A 20 -0.50 13.04 -53.71
C THR A 20 -1.93 13.52 -53.45
N LEU A 21 -2.32 13.65 -52.19
CA LEU A 21 -3.40 14.54 -51.77
C LEU A 21 -2.89 15.33 -50.55
N GLU A 22 -2.20 16.44 -50.86
CA GLU A 22 -2.20 17.62 -50.00
C GLU A 22 -3.55 18.33 -50.17
N MET A 23 -4.20 18.68 -49.07
CA MET A 23 -5.08 19.85 -49.01
C MET A 23 -4.79 20.60 -47.71
N ALA A 24 -4.05 21.69 -47.85
CA ALA A 24 -4.02 22.79 -46.92
C ALA A 24 -5.27 23.67 -47.15
N MET A 25 -5.92 24.11 -46.07
CA MET A 25 -6.79 25.29 -46.15
C MET A 25 -6.76 26.10 -44.85
N ALA A 26 -6.17 27.28 -45.00
CA ALA A 26 -6.54 28.59 -44.47
C ALA A 26 -6.75 28.84 -42.95
N ARG A 27 -5.81 29.66 -42.46
CA ARG A 27 -5.86 30.65 -41.38
C ARG A 27 -7.18 31.40 -41.20
N THR A 28 -7.55 31.63 -39.94
CA THR A 28 -8.20 32.88 -39.50
C THR A 28 -7.58 33.36 -38.18
N THR A 29 -6.99 34.54 -38.25
CA THR A 29 -6.47 35.38 -37.16
C THR A 29 -7.59 36.21 -36.53
N THR A 30 -7.62 36.37 -35.21
CA THR A 30 -8.00 37.64 -34.57
C THR A 30 -7.18 37.82 -33.28
N LEU A 31 -6.66 39.03 -33.11
CA LEU A 31 -5.65 39.50 -32.16
C LEU A 31 -6.29 40.51 -31.18
N LEU A 32 -5.60 40.78 -30.06
CA LEU A 32 -5.66 41.98 -29.15
C LEU A 32 -6.67 41.92 -27.98
N LEU A 33 -6.42 42.39 -26.75
CA LEU A 33 -5.28 42.93 -25.95
C LEU A 33 -5.79 42.99 -24.47
N ILE A 34 -5.04 42.54 -23.44
CA ILE A 34 -4.28 43.30 -22.39
C ILE A 34 -5.03 44.52 -21.80
N VAL A 35 -5.22 44.66 -20.47
CA VAL A 35 -4.42 45.47 -19.48
C VAL A 35 -5.08 45.26 -18.09
N ALA A 36 -4.42 44.68 -17.07
CA ALA A 36 -3.42 45.17 -16.09
C ALA A 36 -4.02 45.59 -14.73
N ALA A 37 -3.34 45.15 -13.66
CA ALA A 37 -3.67 45.38 -12.26
C ALA A 37 -3.19 46.75 -11.75
N ALA A 38 -3.86 47.29 -10.73
CA ALA A 38 -3.31 48.30 -9.84
C ALA A 38 -3.88 48.16 -8.42
N LEU A 39 -2.97 47.98 -7.45
CA LEU A 39 -3.17 48.11 -6.01
C LEU A 39 -3.15 49.58 -5.61
N LEU A 40 -4.00 50.00 -4.68
CA LEU A 40 -3.75 51.16 -3.81
C LEU A 40 -4.21 50.87 -2.39
N ALA A 41 -3.34 51.23 -1.45
CA ALA A 41 -3.47 51.06 -0.01
C ALA A 41 -4.02 52.33 0.68
N ALA A 42 -4.63 52.09 1.84
CA ALA A 42 -4.70 52.92 3.05
C ALA A 42 -5.25 54.36 2.98
N SER A 43 -6.25 54.65 3.81
CA SER A 43 -6.12 55.72 4.82
C SER A 43 -7.14 55.58 5.95
N CYS A 44 -6.66 55.93 7.14
CA CYS A 44 -7.34 55.92 8.43
C CYS A 44 -8.48 56.93 8.51
N GLY A 45 -9.50 56.61 9.30
CA GLY A 45 -10.50 57.55 9.78
C GLY A 45 -10.96 57.14 11.18
N ALA A 46 -10.15 57.50 12.18
CA ALA A 46 -10.56 57.46 13.57
C ALA A 46 -11.55 58.59 13.85
N TRP A 47 -12.63 58.28 14.56
CA TRP A 47 -13.45 59.27 15.26
C TRP A 47 -13.81 58.65 16.62
N GLU A 48 -13.35 59.35 17.65
CA GLU A 48 -13.50 59.03 19.06
C GLU A 48 -14.61 59.89 19.68
N MET A 49 -15.40 59.26 20.57
CA MET A 49 -15.86 59.79 21.88
C MET A 49 -16.96 60.90 21.84
N ASN A 50 -18.04 60.91 22.64
CA ASN A 50 -18.18 60.47 24.03
C ASN A 50 -19.66 60.56 24.53
N ILE A 51 -19.99 59.65 25.45
CA ILE A 51 -20.79 59.78 26.70
C ILE A 51 -22.32 59.99 26.66
N GLY A 52 -22.99 59.03 27.29
CA GLY A 52 -24.25 59.21 28.04
C GLY A 52 -24.60 57.96 28.86
N MET A 53 -24.29 57.93 30.16
CA MET A 53 -24.85 57.01 31.17
C MET A 53 -25.88 57.80 31.98
N PRO A 54 -27.01 57.20 32.43
CA PRO A 54 -27.00 56.67 33.79
C PRO A 54 -27.85 55.40 34.03
N GLY A 55 -27.33 54.55 34.92
CA GLY A 55 -28.12 53.87 35.96
C GLY A 55 -28.91 52.62 35.56
N THR A 56 -28.38 51.45 35.90
CA THR A 56 -28.87 50.60 37.03
C THR A 56 -28.04 49.32 37.04
N VAL A 57 -27.38 49.04 38.16
CA VAL A 57 -26.63 47.81 38.39
C VAL A 57 -27.64 46.73 38.78
N ALA A 58 -27.82 45.73 37.91
CA ALA A 58 -28.35 44.43 38.30
C ALA A 58 -27.25 43.41 38.01
N ALA A 59 -26.76 42.78 39.08
CA ALA A 59 -25.79 41.70 39.02
C ALA A 59 -26.36 40.54 38.19
N VAL A 60 -25.60 40.09 37.20
CA VAL A 60 -25.87 38.85 36.49
C VAL A 60 -24.72 37.92 36.82
N ASP A 61 -25.06 36.80 37.43
CA ASP A 61 -24.12 35.76 37.88
C ASP A 61 -23.16 35.33 36.76
N ASP A 62 -21.87 35.35 37.06
CA ASP A 62 -20.82 34.70 36.28
C ASP A 62 -21.00 33.17 36.40
N ALA A 63 -21.98 32.63 35.68
CA ALA A 63 -22.02 31.22 35.36
C ALA A 63 -20.95 30.94 34.31
N VAL A 64 -19.77 30.54 34.78
CA VAL A 64 -18.69 29.98 33.97
C VAL A 64 -19.27 28.86 33.08
N VAL A 65 -19.53 29.18 31.82
CA VAL A 65 -19.84 28.18 30.79
C VAL A 65 -18.51 27.49 30.46
N ALA A 66 -18.17 26.48 31.26
CA ALA A 66 -17.14 25.51 30.88
C ALA A 66 -17.54 24.92 29.51
N PRO A 67 -16.64 24.85 28.52
CA PRO A 67 -16.98 24.20 27.27
C PRO A 67 -17.24 22.74 27.61
N LEU A 68 -18.46 22.31 27.30
CA LEU A 68 -18.92 20.93 27.38
C LEU A 68 -18.06 20.10 26.41
N ILE A 69 -16.83 19.78 26.80
CA ILE A 69 -16.06 18.70 26.19
C ILE A 69 -16.91 17.47 26.49
N HIS A 70 -17.73 17.09 25.50
CA HIS A 70 -18.25 15.75 25.40
C HIS A 70 -17.03 14.85 25.49
N ALA A 71 -16.81 14.27 26.68
CA ALA A 71 -16.06 13.05 26.80
C ALA A 71 -16.76 12.09 25.84
N LEU A 72 -16.18 11.92 24.66
CA LEU A 72 -16.47 10.83 23.75
C LEU A 72 -16.11 9.57 24.52
N ARG A 73 -17.01 9.14 25.40
CA ARG A 73 -16.98 7.84 26.03
C ARG A 73 -17.48 6.90 24.93
N PRO A 74 -16.61 6.09 24.30
CA PRO A 74 -17.10 5.07 23.42
C PRO A 74 -17.76 4.05 24.35
N LEU A 75 -19.08 4.08 24.45
CA LEU A 75 -19.86 3.07 25.19
C LEU A 75 -19.88 1.70 24.48
N LEU A 76 -19.02 1.49 23.49
CA LEU A 76 -18.88 0.24 22.74
C LEU A 76 -17.41 -0.02 22.37
N GLY A 77 -16.53 0.02 23.37
CA GLY A 77 -15.21 -0.60 23.29
C GLY A 77 -15.25 -1.97 23.95
N SER A 78 -15.11 -3.05 23.17
CA SER A 78 -14.89 -4.39 23.71
C SER A 78 -13.58 -4.39 24.52
N GLY A 79 -13.69 -4.25 25.84
CA GLY A 79 -12.61 -4.48 26.80
C GLY A 79 -12.17 -3.23 27.57
N SER A 80 -12.99 -2.76 28.52
CA SER A 80 -12.51 -1.85 29.58
C SER A 80 -12.33 -2.63 30.89
N HIS A 81 -11.15 -3.22 31.07
CA HIS A 81 -10.61 -3.53 32.40
C HIS A 81 -9.33 -2.72 32.57
N ALA A 82 -9.10 -2.20 33.78
CA ALA A 82 -8.06 -1.23 34.13
C ALA A 82 -6.65 -1.59 33.61
N GLY A 83 -6.37 -1.20 32.38
CA GLY A 83 -5.22 -1.62 31.58
C GLY A 83 -5.22 -0.85 30.24
N MET A 84 -4.11 -0.92 29.52
CA MET A 84 -3.92 -0.29 28.21
C MET A 84 -5.14 -0.52 27.30
N ALA A 85 -5.72 0.56 26.77
CA ALA A 85 -6.78 0.45 25.78
C ALA A 85 -6.21 -0.24 24.52
N CYS A 86 -6.57 -1.51 24.31
CA CYS A 86 -5.93 -2.37 23.31
C CYS A 86 -6.12 -1.88 21.87
N ASP A 87 -7.20 -1.13 21.61
CA ASP A 87 -7.43 -0.42 20.37
C ASP A 87 -6.44 0.73 20.15
N SER A 88 -6.15 1.51 21.21
CA SER A 88 -5.15 2.58 21.20
C SER A 88 -3.74 2.02 21.06
N TRP A 89 -3.46 0.88 21.70
CA TRP A 89 -2.20 0.16 21.50
C TRP A 89 -2.02 -0.29 20.06
N ARG A 90 -3.03 -0.95 19.48
CA ARG A 90 -3.03 -1.36 18.07
C ARG A 90 -2.80 -0.16 17.16
N LEU A 91 -3.53 0.93 17.37
CA LEU A 91 -3.32 2.17 16.60
C LEU A 91 -1.87 2.66 16.71
N GLY A 92 -1.30 2.63 17.92
CA GLY A 92 0.11 2.98 18.14
C GLY A 92 1.09 2.08 17.39
N VAL A 93 0.84 0.77 17.34
CA VAL A 93 1.63 -0.19 16.54
C VAL A 93 1.52 0.12 15.04
N GLU A 94 0.30 0.25 14.54
CA GLU A 94 0.04 0.49 13.11
C GLU A 94 0.59 1.84 12.64
N ALA A 95 0.50 2.88 13.48
CA ALA A 95 1.04 4.21 13.19
C ALA A 95 2.57 4.33 13.41
N TYR A 96 3.27 3.22 13.67
CA TYR A 96 4.71 3.19 13.91
C TYR A 96 5.17 4.01 15.13
N ASN A 97 4.32 4.17 16.14
CA ASN A 97 4.64 4.85 17.39
C ASN A 97 5.05 3.86 18.50
N VAL A 98 4.49 2.65 18.48
CA VAL A 98 4.87 1.54 19.37
C VAL A 98 5.77 0.59 18.56
N ARG A 99 7.07 0.61 18.85
CA ARG A 99 8.10 -0.12 18.10
C ARG A 99 8.80 -1.15 18.98
N ASP A 100 9.45 -2.12 18.32
CA ASP A 100 10.35 -3.10 18.92
C ASP A 100 9.74 -3.97 20.04
N TRP A 101 8.41 -4.01 20.10
CA TRP A 101 7.66 -4.83 21.03
C TRP A 101 7.84 -6.33 20.74
N LYS A 102 7.73 -7.16 21.78
CA LYS A 102 8.11 -8.59 21.70
C LYS A 102 6.91 -9.52 21.63
N THR A 103 5.85 -9.18 22.32
CA THR A 103 4.57 -9.89 22.31
C THR A 103 3.45 -8.87 22.43
N VAL A 104 2.27 -9.24 21.94
CA VAL A 104 1.03 -8.54 22.25
C VAL A 104 0.90 -8.49 23.78
N PRO A 105 0.52 -7.34 24.39
CA PRO A 105 0.24 -7.30 25.82
C PRO A 105 -0.74 -8.41 26.19
N ALA A 106 -0.45 -9.19 27.23
CA ALA A 106 -1.28 -10.36 27.57
C ALA A 106 -2.76 -10.00 27.79
N SER A 107 -3.03 -8.81 28.34
CA SER A 107 -4.40 -8.26 28.48
C SER A 107 -5.11 -7.97 27.16
N CYS A 108 -4.38 -7.89 26.05
CA CYS A 108 -4.88 -7.58 24.71
C CYS A 108 -4.99 -8.81 23.79
N GLU A 109 -4.66 -10.02 24.25
CA GLU A 109 -4.81 -11.25 23.46
C GLU A 109 -6.22 -11.39 22.89
N GLY A 110 -7.25 -11.30 23.74
CA GLY A 110 -8.64 -11.42 23.31
C GLY A 110 -9.07 -10.32 22.35
N TYR A 111 -8.58 -9.09 22.55
CA TYR A 111 -8.83 -7.97 21.63
C TYR A 111 -8.21 -8.22 20.26
N VAL A 112 -6.93 -8.60 20.20
CA VAL A 112 -6.22 -8.88 18.94
C VAL A 112 -6.85 -10.06 18.22
N GLY A 113 -7.17 -11.14 18.95
CA GLY A 113 -7.89 -12.28 18.40
C GLY A 113 -9.21 -11.87 17.75
N HIS A 114 -10.05 -11.12 18.47
CA HIS A 114 -11.33 -10.63 17.95
C HIS A 114 -11.15 -9.71 16.73
N TYR A 115 -10.14 -8.84 16.73
CA TYR A 115 -9.82 -7.99 15.58
C TYR A 115 -9.45 -8.82 14.35
N MET A 116 -8.51 -9.77 14.50
CA MET A 116 -7.95 -10.56 13.40
C MET A 116 -8.94 -11.54 12.78
N VAL A 117 -9.82 -12.16 13.60
CA VAL A 117 -10.84 -13.10 13.10
C VAL A 117 -12.12 -12.39 12.66
N GLY A 118 -12.33 -11.14 13.08
CA GLY A 118 -13.53 -10.37 12.84
C GLY A 118 -13.50 -9.52 11.57
N ASP A 119 -14.62 -8.86 11.30
CA ASP A 119 -14.77 -8.02 10.11
C ASP A 119 -13.91 -6.75 10.14
N HIS A 120 -13.41 -6.33 11.30
CA HIS A 120 -12.62 -5.11 11.43
C HIS A 120 -11.31 -5.22 10.65
N TYR A 121 -10.55 -6.30 10.86
CA TYR A 121 -9.34 -6.58 10.07
C TYR A 121 -9.63 -6.57 8.57
N ARG A 122 -10.72 -7.22 8.14
CA ARG A 122 -11.12 -7.27 6.72
C ARG A 122 -11.44 -5.88 6.15
N ARG A 123 -12.14 -5.03 6.91
CA ARG A 123 -12.45 -3.65 6.50
C ARG A 123 -11.19 -2.80 6.41
N ASP A 124 -10.28 -2.91 7.37
CA ASP A 124 -9.02 -2.17 7.36
C ASP A 124 -8.16 -2.59 6.15
N SER A 125 -7.98 -3.90 5.91
CA SER A 125 -7.30 -4.41 4.72
C SER A 125 -7.95 -3.93 3.44
N LYS A 126 -9.29 -3.90 3.39
CA LYS A 126 -10.04 -3.41 2.23
C LYS A 126 -9.74 -1.95 1.93
N VAL A 127 -9.71 -1.08 2.95
CA VAL A 127 -9.39 0.35 2.77
C VAL A 127 -8.00 0.53 2.16
N VAL A 128 -7.00 -0.18 2.69
CA VAL A 128 -5.62 -0.13 2.17
C VAL A 128 -5.57 -0.56 0.70
N VAL A 129 -6.22 -1.67 0.37
CA VAL A 129 -6.24 -2.24 -0.98
C VAL A 129 -7.05 -1.38 -1.95
N ASP A 130 -8.16 -0.76 -1.51
CA ASP A 130 -8.92 0.17 -2.34
C ASP A 130 -8.08 1.41 -2.69
N GLN A 131 -7.29 1.93 -1.74
CA GLN A 131 -6.34 3.01 -2.01
C GLN A 131 -5.23 2.59 -2.98
N ALA A 132 -4.74 1.35 -2.87
CA ALA A 132 -3.75 0.80 -3.78
C ALA A 132 -4.30 0.65 -5.21
N ILE A 133 -5.54 0.14 -5.35
CA ILE A 133 -6.20 0.01 -6.66
C ILE A 133 -6.47 1.38 -7.27
N ALA A 134 -7.00 2.34 -6.51
CA ALA A 134 -7.23 3.70 -6.99
C ALA A 134 -5.92 4.37 -7.43
N TYR A 135 -4.83 4.13 -6.72
CA TYR A 135 -3.50 4.57 -7.13
C TYR A 135 -3.07 3.93 -8.45
N VAL A 136 -3.22 2.61 -8.59
CA VAL A 136 -2.92 1.88 -9.84
C VAL A 136 -3.71 2.46 -11.01
N ASP A 137 -5.00 2.76 -10.82
CA ASP A 137 -5.86 3.35 -11.85
C ASP A 137 -5.42 4.77 -12.27
N SER A 138 -4.69 5.48 -11.40
CA SER A 138 -4.15 6.81 -11.70
C SER A 138 -2.80 6.79 -12.41
N LEU A 139 -2.13 5.63 -12.50
CA LEU A 139 -0.79 5.53 -13.07
C LEU A 139 -0.80 5.68 -14.59
N LYS A 140 0.17 6.44 -15.10
CA LYS A 140 0.53 6.47 -16.52
C LYS A 140 1.68 5.50 -16.75
N LEU A 141 1.36 4.25 -17.09
CA LEU A 141 2.37 3.23 -17.36
C LEU A 141 3.05 3.49 -18.70
N ALA A 142 4.37 3.26 -18.76
CA ALA A 142 5.15 3.40 -19.99
C ALA A 142 4.88 2.26 -20.97
N GLY A 143 4.33 1.14 -20.49
CA GLY A 143 4.01 -0.03 -21.32
C GLY A 143 5.24 -0.80 -21.82
N ASN A 144 6.42 -0.50 -21.28
CA ASN A 144 7.68 -1.18 -21.62
C ASN A 144 7.94 -2.44 -20.76
N GLY A 145 7.02 -2.76 -19.85
CA GLY A 145 7.09 -3.93 -18.98
C GLY A 145 8.18 -3.84 -17.91
N LYS A 146 8.58 -2.62 -17.53
CA LYS A 146 9.56 -2.37 -16.46
C LYS A 146 8.92 -2.05 -15.12
N GLU A 147 7.62 -1.79 -15.09
CA GLU A 147 6.87 -1.51 -13.86
C GLU A 147 6.67 -2.78 -13.04
N VAL A 148 7.13 -2.72 -11.79
CA VAL A 148 7.01 -3.81 -10.82
C VAL A 148 6.28 -3.34 -9.57
N TRP A 149 5.58 -4.27 -8.93
CA TRP A 149 4.97 -4.07 -7.62
C TRP A 149 5.49 -5.11 -6.64
N VAL A 150 5.99 -4.65 -5.50
CA VAL A 150 6.57 -5.53 -4.48
C VAL A 150 5.49 -5.94 -3.47
N PHE A 151 5.44 -7.23 -3.15
CA PHE A 151 4.57 -7.82 -2.15
C PHE A 151 5.37 -8.58 -1.11
N ASP A 152 5.08 -8.37 0.17
CA ASP A 152 5.43 -9.35 1.20
C ASP A 152 4.56 -10.63 1.14
N VAL A 153 4.94 -11.67 1.87
CA VAL A 153 4.20 -12.93 1.99
C VAL A 153 3.36 -13.00 3.25
N ASP A 154 3.98 -12.97 4.43
CA ASP A 154 3.35 -13.36 5.69
C ASP A 154 2.46 -12.21 6.17
N GLU A 155 1.17 -12.47 6.46
CA GLU A 155 0.15 -11.43 6.76
C GLU A 155 -0.05 -10.36 5.65
N THR A 156 0.56 -10.54 4.48
CA THR A 156 0.37 -9.70 3.29
C THR A 156 -0.34 -10.43 2.16
N THR A 157 0.24 -11.50 1.61
CA THR A 157 -0.42 -12.33 0.57
C THR A 157 -0.99 -13.63 1.14
N LEU A 158 -0.32 -14.22 2.12
CA LEU A 158 -0.74 -15.42 2.84
C LEU A 158 -0.94 -15.09 4.32
N SER A 159 -2.04 -15.54 4.91
CA SER A 159 -2.29 -15.36 6.33
C SER A 159 -1.83 -16.57 7.15
N ASN A 160 -1.01 -16.31 8.16
CA ASN A 160 -0.63 -17.27 9.18
C ASN A 160 -1.57 -17.22 10.39
N LEU A 161 -2.71 -16.52 10.30
CA LEU A 161 -3.74 -16.47 11.33
C LEU A 161 -4.16 -17.86 11.86
N PRO A 162 -4.29 -18.93 11.04
CA PRO A 162 -4.56 -20.28 11.58
C PRO A 162 -3.51 -20.80 12.56
N TYR A 163 -2.24 -20.41 12.37
CA TYR A 163 -1.17 -20.69 13.32
C TYR A 163 -1.33 -19.82 14.57
N TYR A 164 -1.44 -18.50 14.42
CA TYR A 164 -1.52 -17.57 15.55
C TYR A 164 -2.76 -17.77 16.43
N ALA A 165 -3.89 -18.18 15.85
CA ALA A 165 -5.11 -18.50 16.61
C ALA A 165 -4.93 -19.67 17.59
N LYS A 166 -3.95 -20.56 17.35
CA LYS A 166 -3.58 -21.66 18.26
C LYS A 166 -2.44 -21.29 19.22
N HIS A 167 -1.88 -20.08 19.08
CA HIS A 167 -0.69 -19.62 19.80
C HIS A 167 -0.91 -18.22 20.41
N GLY A 168 -2.14 -17.93 20.85
CA GLY A 168 -2.48 -16.73 21.61
C GLY A 168 -2.35 -15.42 20.83
N PHE A 169 -2.53 -15.43 19.51
CA PHE A 169 -2.58 -14.23 18.66
C PHE A 169 -1.42 -13.24 18.87
N GLY A 170 -0.22 -13.76 19.15
CA GLY A 170 0.98 -12.94 19.39
C GLY A 170 1.27 -12.58 20.84
N ALA A 171 0.40 -12.95 21.79
CA ALA A 171 0.63 -12.76 23.22
C ALA A 171 1.65 -13.77 23.79
N THR A 172 1.91 -14.86 23.07
CA THR A 172 2.94 -15.85 23.44
C THR A 172 4.25 -15.61 22.67
N PRO A 173 5.42 -15.89 23.28
CA PRO A 173 6.70 -15.73 22.60
C PRO A 173 6.79 -16.56 21.31
N PHE A 174 7.30 -15.94 20.24
CA PHE A 174 7.44 -16.60 18.95
C PHE A 174 8.38 -17.81 19.00
N ASN A 175 7.92 -18.93 18.46
CA ASN A 175 8.72 -20.14 18.32
C ASN A 175 9.05 -20.40 16.85
N VAL A 176 10.29 -20.10 16.47
CA VAL A 176 10.76 -20.22 15.08
C VAL A 176 10.67 -21.64 14.54
N THR A 177 10.96 -22.66 15.36
CA THR A 177 10.91 -24.06 14.93
C THR A 177 9.48 -24.49 14.59
N ARG A 178 8.52 -24.13 15.43
CA ARG A 178 7.10 -24.43 15.20
C ARG A 178 6.54 -23.67 14.00
N PHE A 179 6.85 -22.38 13.88
CA PHE A 179 6.40 -21.60 12.74
C PHE A 179 6.99 -22.12 11.42
N ASN A 180 8.27 -22.49 11.41
CA ASN A 180 8.89 -23.07 10.21
C ASN A 180 8.25 -24.40 9.82
N ALA A 181 7.87 -25.25 10.78
CA ALA A 181 7.11 -26.47 10.49
C ALA A 181 5.75 -26.14 9.83
N TYR A 182 5.01 -25.17 10.35
CA TYR A 182 3.77 -24.68 9.74
C TYR A 182 4.00 -24.11 8.33
N ALA A 183 5.02 -23.28 8.14
CA ALA A 183 5.36 -22.70 6.84
C ALA A 183 5.81 -23.76 5.80
N GLN A 184 6.36 -24.90 6.25
CA GLN A 184 6.69 -26.03 5.39
C GLN A 184 5.45 -26.78 4.90
N GLU A 185 4.35 -26.80 5.66
CA GLU A 185 3.09 -27.43 5.24
C GLU A 185 2.51 -26.78 3.97
N GLY A 186 2.76 -25.48 3.77
CA GLY A 186 2.29 -24.73 2.61
C GLY A 186 0.75 -24.69 2.54
N SER A 187 0.11 -24.47 3.69
CA SER A 187 -1.33 -24.54 3.92
C SER A 187 -1.98 -23.17 4.23
N ALA A 188 -1.19 -22.09 4.33
CA ALA A 188 -1.68 -20.77 4.70
C ALA A 188 -2.70 -20.23 3.68
N PRO A 189 -3.87 -19.73 4.10
CA PRO A 189 -4.87 -19.16 3.19
C PRO A 189 -4.42 -17.83 2.57
N ALA A 190 -4.94 -17.49 1.39
CA ALA A 190 -4.78 -16.15 0.83
C ALA A 190 -5.51 -15.08 1.64
N LEU A 191 -4.91 -13.89 1.68
CA LEU A 191 -5.63 -12.67 2.07
C LEU A 191 -6.45 -12.15 0.88
N PRO A 192 -7.79 -12.11 0.96
CA PRO A 192 -8.64 -11.89 -0.20
C PRO A 192 -8.49 -10.49 -0.81
N GLU A 193 -8.30 -9.47 0.02
CA GLU A 193 -8.12 -8.09 -0.44
C GLU A 193 -6.79 -7.95 -1.20
N THR A 194 -5.69 -8.49 -0.69
CA THR A 194 -4.39 -8.46 -1.39
C THR A 194 -4.45 -9.24 -2.70
N LYS A 195 -5.19 -10.36 -2.75
CA LYS A 195 -5.42 -11.10 -4.00
C LYS A 195 -6.16 -10.27 -5.06
N ARG A 196 -7.11 -9.40 -4.64
CA ARG A 196 -7.77 -8.46 -5.55
C ARG A 196 -6.77 -7.49 -6.17
N LEU A 197 -5.89 -6.87 -5.37
CA LEU A 197 -4.83 -6.00 -5.89
C LEU A 197 -3.89 -6.76 -6.83
N TYR A 198 -3.43 -7.95 -6.43
CA TYR A 198 -2.52 -8.75 -7.25
C TYR A 198 -3.10 -9.03 -8.65
N ASN A 199 -4.37 -9.45 -8.73
CA ASN A 199 -5.05 -9.67 -10.01
C ASN A 199 -5.22 -8.38 -10.82
N LYS A 200 -5.52 -7.26 -10.16
CA LYS A 200 -5.59 -5.94 -10.80
C LYS A 200 -4.26 -5.58 -11.47
N LEU A 201 -3.13 -5.76 -10.78
CA LEU A 201 -1.82 -5.44 -11.31
C LEU A 201 -1.47 -6.27 -12.55
N LEU A 202 -1.76 -7.58 -12.51
CA LEU A 202 -1.60 -8.45 -13.68
C LEU A 202 -2.44 -7.96 -14.87
N SER A 203 -3.69 -7.53 -14.63
CA SER A 203 -4.58 -7.06 -15.69
C SER A 203 -4.11 -5.77 -16.39
N VAL A 204 -3.26 -4.98 -15.73
CA VAL A 204 -2.70 -3.73 -16.28
C VAL A 204 -1.23 -3.86 -16.67
N GLY A 205 -0.66 -5.06 -16.64
CA GLY A 205 0.71 -5.33 -17.07
C GLY A 205 1.80 -4.95 -16.06
N ILE A 206 1.45 -4.61 -14.80
CA ILE A 206 2.44 -4.42 -13.73
C ILE A 206 2.86 -5.79 -13.20
N LYS A 207 4.17 -6.01 -13.13
CA LYS A 207 4.76 -7.31 -12.76
C LYS A 207 4.86 -7.46 -11.23
N PRO A 208 4.20 -8.44 -10.61
CA PRO A 208 4.36 -8.68 -9.18
C PRO A 208 5.74 -9.26 -8.86
N VAL A 209 6.37 -8.76 -7.81
CA VAL A 209 7.58 -9.32 -7.20
C VAL A 209 7.24 -9.74 -5.78
N ILE A 210 7.46 -11.01 -5.46
CA ILE A 210 7.27 -11.51 -4.10
C ILE A 210 8.60 -11.41 -3.35
N LEU A 211 8.62 -10.69 -2.23
CA LEU A 211 9.81 -10.44 -1.41
C LEU A 211 9.50 -10.72 0.06
N THR A 212 9.98 -11.84 0.58
CA THR A 212 9.61 -12.33 1.91
C THR A 212 10.80 -12.49 2.85
N GLY A 213 10.54 -12.28 4.15
CA GLY A 213 11.48 -12.58 5.21
C GLY A 213 11.73 -14.07 5.46
N ARG A 214 10.99 -14.98 4.81
CA ARG A 214 11.23 -16.44 4.88
C ARG A 214 12.62 -16.79 4.37
N ALA A 215 13.22 -17.81 4.98
CA ALA A 215 14.52 -18.32 4.58
C ALA A 215 14.43 -19.15 3.29
N GLU A 216 15.51 -19.17 2.50
CA GLU A 216 15.59 -19.81 1.19
C GLU A 216 15.15 -21.27 1.17
N TYR A 217 15.39 -22.04 2.24
CA TYR A 217 14.95 -23.44 2.31
C TYR A 217 13.42 -23.63 2.32
N LEU A 218 12.65 -22.57 2.59
CA LEU A 218 11.17 -22.54 2.50
C LEU A 218 10.65 -22.15 1.12
N ARG A 219 11.53 -21.93 0.11
CA ARG A 219 11.13 -21.50 -1.23
C ARG A 219 10.08 -22.41 -1.86
N ALA A 220 10.30 -23.73 -1.78
CA ALA A 220 9.42 -24.71 -2.42
C ALA A 220 8.02 -24.72 -1.80
N SER A 221 7.92 -24.75 -0.47
CA SER A 221 6.63 -24.71 0.23
C SER A 221 5.92 -23.37 0.02
N THR A 222 6.65 -22.26 0.06
CA THR A 222 6.10 -20.91 -0.17
C THR A 222 5.54 -20.76 -1.58
N ALA A 223 6.30 -21.16 -2.61
CA ALA A 223 5.84 -21.10 -4.00
C ALA A 223 4.63 -22.02 -4.24
N THR A 224 4.61 -23.20 -3.62
CA THR A 224 3.48 -24.14 -3.69
C THR A 224 2.24 -23.55 -3.04
N ASN A 225 2.40 -22.95 -1.86
CA ASN A 225 1.31 -22.32 -1.14
C ASN A 225 0.71 -21.15 -1.93
N LEU A 226 1.55 -20.25 -2.46
CA LEU A 226 1.11 -19.13 -3.29
C LEU A 226 0.27 -19.61 -4.48
N ARG A 227 0.76 -20.62 -5.22
CA ARG A 227 0.02 -21.20 -6.36
C ARG A 227 -1.31 -21.82 -5.94
N ARG A 228 -1.33 -22.60 -4.85
CA ARG A 228 -2.56 -23.20 -4.31
C ARG A 228 -3.59 -22.14 -3.96
N GLN A 229 -3.15 -20.99 -3.46
CA GLN A 229 -4.02 -19.87 -3.11
C GLN A 229 -4.35 -18.95 -4.31
N GLY A 230 -3.94 -19.34 -5.53
CA GLY A 230 -4.28 -18.66 -6.77
C GLY A 230 -3.39 -17.47 -7.12
N TYR A 231 -2.22 -17.33 -6.49
CA TYR A 231 -1.17 -16.42 -6.96
C TYR A 231 -0.33 -17.13 -8.02
N SER A 232 -0.14 -16.49 -9.17
CA SER A 232 0.71 -16.99 -10.26
C SER A 232 1.22 -15.82 -11.09
N GLY A 233 2.16 -16.05 -12.00
CA GLY A 233 2.66 -14.99 -12.90
C GLY A 233 3.53 -13.91 -12.23
N TRP A 234 4.03 -14.15 -11.01
CA TRP A 234 5.03 -13.26 -10.41
C TRP A 234 6.35 -13.33 -11.20
N MET A 235 7.06 -12.20 -11.25
CA MET A 235 8.35 -12.08 -11.93
C MET A 235 9.46 -12.75 -11.13
N ASN A 236 9.54 -12.44 -9.83
CA ASN A 236 10.57 -12.95 -8.93
C ASN A 236 9.92 -13.40 -7.61
N LEU A 237 10.53 -14.42 -7.01
CA LEU A 237 10.29 -14.82 -5.63
C LEU A 237 11.63 -14.70 -4.89
N LEU A 238 11.75 -13.74 -3.98
CA LEU A 238 12.98 -13.36 -3.30
C LEU A 238 12.85 -13.72 -1.81
N LEU A 239 13.80 -14.52 -1.31
CA LEU A 239 13.84 -15.02 0.08
C LEU A 239 15.21 -14.71 0.69
N LYS A 240 15.30 -14.76 2.02
CA LYS A 240 16.57 -14.56 2.73
C LYS A 240 17.53 -15.71 2.42
N ALA A 241 18.69 -15.37 1.87
CA ALA A 241 19.75 -16.32 1.58
C ALA A 241 20.23 -17.03 2.86
N PRO A 242 20.72 -18.28 2.77
CA PRO A 242 21.31 -18.99 3.90
C PRO A 242 22.40 -18.15 4.58
N GLY A 243 22.34 -18.03 5.90
CA GLY A 243 23.36 -17.31 6.69
C GLY A 243 23.30 -15.79 6.63
N PHE A 244 22.26 -15.18 6.04
CA PHE A 244 22.05 -13.73 6.12
C PHE A 244 21.91 -13.27 7.59
N LYS A 245 22.65 -12.22 7.99
CA LYS A 245 22.69 -11.71 9.38
C LYS A 245 22.22 -10.25 9.55
N GLY A 246 21.67 -9.63 8.50
CA GLY A 246 21.17 -8.25 8.56
C GLY A 246 19.72 -8.14 9.07
N SER A 247 19.23 -6.91 9.21
CA SER A 247 17.82 -6.64 9.49
C SER A 247 16.92 -6.97 8.31
N SER A 248 15.60 -7.07 8.56
CA SER A 248 14.64 -7.28 7.48
C SER A 248 14.60 -6.07 6.54
N VAL A 249 14.74 -4.84 7.07
CA VAL A 249 14.89 -3.62 6.27
C VAL A 249 16.10 -3.72 5.34
N ALA A 250 17.29 -4.06 5.86
CA ALA A 250 18.51 -4.13 5.05
C ALA A 250 18.39 -5.18 3.92
N PHE A 251 17.82 -6.34 4.22
CA PHE A 251 17.54 -7.37 3.23
C PHE A 251 16.59 -6.85 2.13
N LYS A 252 15.41 -6.34 2.52
CA LYS A 252 14.37 -5.97 1.57
C LYS A 252 14.78 -4.76 0.73
N SER A 253 15.42 -3.76 1.33
CA SER A 253 16.00 -2.63 0.62
C SER A 253 17.06 -3.07 -0.39
N GLY A 254 17.94 -4.00 -0.03
CA GLY A 254 18.94 -4.54 -0.95
C GLY A 254 18.32 -5.27 -2.15
N GLU A 255 17.27 -6.06 -1.94
CA GLU A 255 16.55 -6.72 -3.04
C GLU A 255 15.79 -5.72 -3.93
N LYS A 256 15.18 -4.69 -3.34
CA LYS A 256 14.54 -3.59 -4.10
C LYS A 256 15.56 -2.81 -4.93
N GLN A 257 16.76 -2.56 -4.39
CA GLN A 257 17.84 -1.90 -5.11
C GLN A 257 18.28 -2.71 -6.33
N LYS A 258 18.45 -4.03 -6.19
CA LYS A 258 18.79 -4.93 -7.32
C LYS A 258 17.76 -4.86 -8.46
N LEU A 259 16.48 -4.68 -8.14
CA LEU A 259 15.44 -4.49 -9.16
C LEU A 259 15.64 -3.17 -9.92
N GLN A 260 15.91 -2.08 -9.21
CA GLN A 260 16.19 -0.78 -9.84
C GLN A 260 17.47 -0.81 -10.67
N ASP A 261 18.53 -1.43 -10.17
CA ASP A 261 19.79 -1.61 -10.90
C ASP A 261 19.60 -2.42 -12.19
N ALA A 262 18.65 -3.37 -12.18
CA ALA A 262 18.23 -4.13 -13.37
C ALA A 262 17.27 -3.34 -14.31
N GLY A 263 17.02 -2.06 -14.01
CA GLY A 263 16.21 -1.15 -14.80
C GLY A 263 14.69 -1.32 -14.62
N TYR A 264 14.24 -1.96 -13.53
CA TYR A 264 12.82 -1.98 -13.17
C TYR A 264 12.43 -0.73 -12.38
N ILE A 265 11.16 -0.34 -12.51
CA ILE A 265 10.56 0.79 -11.81
C ILE A 265 9.59 0.23 -10.77
N ILE A 266 9.93 0.36 -9.49
CA ILE A 266 9.06 -0.05 -8.39
C ILE A 266 7.94 0.99 -8.25
N VAL A 267 6.80 0.74 -8.87
CA VAL A 267 5.65 1.67 -8.84
C VAL A 267 4.85 1.55 -7.55
N GLY A 268 4.91 0.40 -6.88
CA GLY A 268 4.25 0.21 -5.58
C GLY A 268 4.89 -0.88 -4.75
N ASN A 269 4.71 -0.78 -3.44
CA ASN A 269 5.20 -1.74 -2.46
C ASN A 269 4.16 -1.90 -1.34
N ILE A 270 3.77 -3.13 -1.03
CA ILE A 270 2.78 -3.45 0.00
C ILE A 270 3.31 -4.52 0.94
N GLY A 271 3.13 -4.29 2.24
CA GLY A 271 3.52 -5.19 3.31
C GLY A 271 2.73 -4.90 4.59
N ASP A 272 2.71 -5.85 5.50
CA ASP A 272 2.08 -5.79 6.81
C ASP A 272 3.05 -5.30 7.89
N GLN A 273 4.35 -5.23 7.60
CA GLN A 273 5.34 -4.67 8.51
C GLN A 273 5.92 -3.38 7.96
N TRP A 274 6.27 -2.46 8.86
CA TRP A 274 7.02 -1.26 8.46
C TRP A 274 8.35 -1.62 7.81
N SER A 275 8.99 -2.73 8.24
CA SER A 275 10.23 -3.23 7.63
C SER A 275 10.14 -3.56 6.14
N ASP A 276 8.94 -3.67 5.59
CA ASP A 276 8.69 -4.02 4.19
C ASP A 276 8.67 -2.79 3.30
N ILE A 277 8.19 -1.68 3.86
CA ILE A 277 7.81 -0.46 3.17
C ILE A 277 8.68 0.74 3.56
N ILE A 278 9.66 0.56 4.42
CA ILE A 278 10.70 1.54 4.71
C ILE A 278 12.06 1.04 4.22
N GLY A 279 12.96 1.99 3.96
CA GLY A 279 14.32 1.71 3.50
C GLY A 279 14.44 1.81 1.99
N ALA A 280 15.26 2.76 1.56
CA ALA A 280 15.45 3.09 0.16
C ALA A 280 16.02 1.89 -0.63
N PRO A 281 15.51 1.62 -1.85
CA PRO A 281 14.37 2.31 -2.47
C PRO A 281 13.03 1.78 -1.96
N ASP A 282 12.12 2.67 -1.57
CA ASP A 282 10.80 2.29 -1.01
C ASP A 282 9.82 1.83 -2.10
N GLY A 283 9.98 2.36 -3.32
CA GLY A 283 8.97 2.37 -4.37
C GLY A 283 8.29 3.73 -4.48
N ALA A 284 7.54 3.97 -5.55
CA ALA A 284 6.89 5.27 -5.79
C ALA A 284 5.75 5.56 -4.79
N ARG A 285 5.09 4.52 -4.27
CA ARG A 285 4.14 4.61 -3.16
C ARG A 285 4.11 3.33 -2.35
N THR A 286 3.98 3.45 -1.04
CA THR A 286 3.91 2.31 -0.13
C THR A 286 2.54 2.16 0.52
N PHE A 287 2.18 0.94 0.89
CA PHE A 287 0.90 0.58 1.48
C PHE A 287 1.13 -0.37 2.65
N LYS A 288 0.68 0.02 3.86
CA LYS A 288 0.79 -0.75 5.09
C LYS A 288 -0.51 -1.51 5.33
N LEU A 289 -0.47 -2.84 5.28
CA LEU A 289 -1.56 -3.69 5.78
C LEU A 289 -1.50 -3.77 7.31
N PRO A 290 -2.63 -3.96 8.00
CA PRO A 290 -2.63 -4.13 9.45
C PRO A 290 -2.01 -5.48 9.83
N ASP A 291 -1.20 -5.49 10.88
CA ASP A 291 -0.76 -6.70 11.57
C ASP A 291 -0.37 -6.38 13.03
N PRO A 292 -1.30 -6.60 13.97
CA PRO A 292 -1.03 -6.48 15.39
C PRO A 292 -0.50 -7.76 16.05
N MET A 293 -0.29 -8.86 15.30
CA MET A 293 0.11 -10.15 15.90
C MET A 293 1.61 -10.24 16.17
N TYR A 294 2.45 -9.58 15.36
CA TYR A 294 3.89 -9.54 15.59
C TYR A 294 4.54 -8.26 15.04
N TYR A 295 5.82 -8.06 15.38
CA TYR A 295 6.63 -6.94 14.91
C TYR A 295 7.95 -7.42 14.32
N ILE A 296 8.30 -6.90 13.15
CA ILE A 296 9.59 -7.13 12.49
C ILE A 296 10.29 -5.79 12.24
N GLY A 297 11.55 -5.71 12.70
CA GLY A 297 12.48 -4.58 12.46
C GLY A 297 13.58 -4.87 11.46
#